data_AF-A0A9D5ULZ9-F1
#
_entry.id   AF-A0A9D5ULZ9-F1
#
_cell.length_a   1.000
_cell.length_b   1.000
_cell.length_c   1.000
_cell.angle_alpha   90.00
_cell.angle_beta   90.00
_cell.angle_gamma   90.00
#
_symmetry.space_group_name_H-M   'P 1'
#
loop_
_entity.id
_entity.type
_entity.pdbx_description
1 polymer ?
#
loop_
_entity_poly.entity_id
_entity_poly.type
_entity_poly.pdbx_seq_one_letter_code
_entity_poly.pdbx_strand_id
1 'polypeptide(L)'
;MNLLKATIKAKDKDKASTEDKNLNRQGLKGLRGLIGYIQQAPTQLARLIGLLIITTALAACGGGGGSDGTPNPDLDGDGILNAADNCPLVANPGQENVAGMDLTKGDACDDEDADTVFDAADNCPLVANPDQNNIDGDALGDACDDDIDGDTVVDAADNCPLIVNPGQSDLDGGGGGDVCDMVNDNDADNSVDAFDVDADGDGLIEIHNVATLDAVRNNLAGTGLNLTGAESDSTGCGATTADVCTGYELMADLDLNDLDVLASGDFQGSNWEPIGVCVEDSCEETFQFFAGNFNGNDHIINNLDINTAEAKIGVGLFGAVAYNVEISNVHLRNVNIMAP
;
A
#
# COMPACT_ATOMS: atom_id res chain seq x y z
N MET A 1 21.94 -31.18 31.63
CA MET A 1 22.98 -30.25 32.12
C MET A 1 24.22 -30.41 31.25
N ASN A 2 24.34 -29.61 30.19
CA ASN A 2 25.58 -29.42 29.44
C ASN A 2 25.58 -27.99 28.88
N LEU A 3 26.47 -27.17 29.43
CA LEU A 3 26.67 -25.76 29.06
C LEU A 3 27.57 -25.67 27.83
N LEU A 4 27.17 -24.87 26.84
CA LEU A 4 28.03 -24.37 25.78
C LEU A 4 28.59 -23.01 26.21
N LYS A 5 29.92 -22.86 26.14
CA LYS A 5 30.64 -21.61 26.39
C LYS A 5 30.70 -20.78 25.11
N ALA A 6 30.38 -19.49 25.20
CA ALA A 6 30.94 -18.46 24.34
C ALA A 6 31.41 -17.28 25.22
N THR A 7 32.65 -16.87 25.03
CA THR A 7 33.36 -15.86 25.82
C THR A 7 33.39 -14.56 25.03
N ILE A 8 32.78 -13.48 25.54
CA ILE A 8 33.01 -12.12 25.07
C ILE A 8 33.97 -11.46 26.05
N LYS A 9 35.17 -11.09 25.58
CA LYS A 9 36.09 -10.20 26.30
C LYS A 9 35.82 -8.77 25.85
N ALA A 10 35.28 -7.96 26.76
CA ALA A 10 35.34 -6.51 26.69
C ALA A 10 36.75 -6.03 27.13
N LYS A 11 37.22 -4.92 26.55
CA LYS A 11 38.16 -4.02 27.23
C LYS A 11 37.86 -2.56 26.88
N ASP A 12 37.29 -1.89 27.88
CA ASP A 12 37.38 -0.49 28.31
C ASP A 12 38.19 0.51 27.45
N LYS A 13 37.55 1.61 27.02
CA LYS A 13 37.50 2.98 27.61
C LYS A 13 38.68 3.89 27.23
N ASP A 14 38.41 4.86 26.37
CA ASP A 14 38.34 6.30 26.72
C ASP A 14 38.44 7.18 25.45
N LYS A 15 37.31 7.78 25.04
CA LYS A 15 37.10 9.21 24.77
C LYS A 15 35.90 9.44 23.84
N ALA A 16 34.83 9.92 24.45
CA ALA A 16 33.62 10.41 23.81
C ALA A 16 33.86 11.73 23.05
N SER A 17 33.19 11.92 21.91
CA SER A 17 32.22 13.03 21.71
C SER A 17 31.71 13.06 20.26
N THR A 18 30.41 13.25 20.13
CA THR A 18 29.65 13.64 18.91
C THR A 18 28.94 12.53 18.12
N GLU A 19 28.16 11.67 18.80
CA GLU A 19 27.22 10.77 18.11
C GLU A 19 25.88 10.57 18.85
N ASP A 20 25.52 11.51 19.73
CA ASP A 20 24.31 11.41 20.58
C ASP A 20 23.41 12.65 20.45
N LYS A 21 23.29 13.19 19.23
CA LYS A 21 22.44 14.37 18.93
C LYS A 21 21.38 14.20 17.85
N ASN A 22 21.25 13.04 17.18
CA ASN A 22 20.26 12.88 16.11
C ASN A 22 19.19 11.79 16.30
N LEU A 23 19.18 11.06 17.42
CA LEU A 23 18.07 10.16 17.78
C LEU A 23 16.85 10.86 18.42
N ASN A 24 16.75 12.19 18.30
CA ASN A 24 15.63 12.97 18.86
C ASN A 24 15.01 13.97 17.86
N ARG A 25 14.97 13.63 16.56
CA ARG A 25 14.30 14.45 15.53
C ARG A 25 13.39 13.70 14.55
N GLN A 26 13.07 12.44 14.79
CA GLN A 26 12.06 11.67 14.02
C GLN A 26 10.91 11.13 14.89
N GLY A 27 10.58 11.81 16.00
CA GLY A 27 9.44 11.46 16.86
C GLY A 27 8.38 12.56 16.98
N LEU A 28 8.45 13.65 16.21
CA LEU A 28 7.62 14.83 16.46
C LEU A 28 7.23 15.66 15.23
N LYS A 29 6.91 15.00 14.11
CA LYS A 29 6.16 15.60 12.99
C LYS A 29 5.20 14.58 12.40
N GLY A 30 4.05 14.45 13.06
CA GLY A 30 2.93 13.60 12.61
C GLY A 30 1.66 13.71 13.47
N LEU A 31 1.65 14.56 14.50
CA LEU A 31 0.47 14.82 15.35
C LEU A 31 0.02 16.28 15.22
N ARG A 32 -0.44 16.64 14.03
CA ARG A 32 -1.31 17.80 13.79
C ARG A 32 -2.30 17.46 12.69
N GLY A 33 -3.36 16.77 13.06
CA GLY A 33 -4.43 16.41 12.13
C GLY A 33 -5.69 15.86 12.78
N LEU A 34 -5.98 16.13 14.06
CA LEU A 34 -7.31 15.87 14.64
C LEU A 34 -7.49 16.68 15.95
N ILE A 35 -7.68 17.98 15.79
CA ILE A 35 -8.39 18.81 16.79
C ILE A 35 -9.76 19.07 16.20
N GLY A 36 -10.74 18.27 16.63
CA GLY A 36 -12.13 18.43 16.25
C GLY A 36 -13.02 17.58 17.14
N TYR A 37 -13.71 18.26 18.07
CA TYR A 37 -14.86 17.76 18.85
C TYR A 37 -14.65 16.75 19.98
N ILE A 38 -14.12 17.22 21.12
CA ILE A 38 -14.73 16.89 22.43
C ILE A 38 -14.88 18.19 23.24
N GLN A 39 -16.01 18.85 23.05
CA GLN A 39 -16.51 19.85 23.97
C GLN A 39 -18.03 19.75 24.02
N GLN A 40 -18.56 18.97 24.96
CA GLN A 40 -19.86 19.22 25.61
C GLN A 40 -20.11 18.20 26.74
N ALA A 41 -19.72 18.57 27.95
CA ALA A 41 -20.49 18.28 29.16
C ALA A 41 -19.99 19.25 30.25
N PRO A 42 -20.80 20.25 30.63
CA PRO A 42 -21.45 20.07 31.92
C PRO A 42 -22.87 20.67 32.07
N THR A 43 -23.56 20.17 33.09
CA THR A 43 -24.69 20.75 33.86
C THR A 43 -26.13 20.56 33.40
N GLN A 44 -26.89 19.74 34.16
CA GLN A 44 -28.12 20.09 34.90
C GLN A 44 -28.34 19.02 36.00
N LEU A 45 -27.89 19.22 37.24
CA LEU A 45 -28.61 19.77 38.40
C LEU A 45 -30.05 19.27 38.67
N ALA A 46 -30.15 18.51 39.77
CA ALA A 46 -31.08 18.65 40.90
C ALA A 46 -32.45 17.92 40.90
N ARG A 47 -32.60 17.00 41.87
CA ARG A 47 -33.63 16.86 42.94
C ARG A 47 -33.63 15.38 43.39
N LEU A 48 -33.65 14.96 44.66
CA LEU A 48 -34.07 15.58 45.91
C LEU A 48 -33.48 14.82 47.11
N ILE A 49 -33.40 15.50 48.24
CA ILE A 49 -32.88 15.08 49.55
C ILE A 49 -33.78 14.03 50.24
N GLY A 50 -33.13 13.03 50.85
CA GLY A 50 -33.50 12.47 52.17
C GLY A 50 -34.53 11.35 52.22
N LEU A 51 -34.11 10.15 52.67
CA LEU A 51 -34.40 9.67 54.03
C LEU A 51 -33.72 8.29 54.25
N LEU A 52 -32.80 8.25 55.22
CA LEU A 52 -32.32 7.02 55.81
C LEU A 52 -33.37 6.56 56.84
N ILE A 53 -34.13 5.50 56.56
CA ILE A 53 -34.75 4.67 57.61
C ILE A 53 -34.63 3.19 57.22
N ILE A 54 -33.91 2.48 58.08
CA ILE A 54 -33.77 1.04 58.16
C ILE A 54 -35.15 0.39 58.31
N THR A 55 -35.51 -0.53 57.42
CA THR A 55 -36.26 -1.73 57.82
C THR A 55 -35.74 -2.94 57.04
N THR A 56 -35.47 -3.98 57.81
CA THR A 56 -35.02 -5.30 57.38
C THR A 56 -36.05 -5.97 56.47
N ALA A 57 -35.66 -6.31 55.25
CA ALA A 57 -36.23 -7.42 54.50
C ALA A 57 -35.06 -8.25 53.95
N LEU A 58 -34.75 -9.29 54.71
CA LEU A 58 -33.87 -10.38 54.32
C LEU A 58 -34.54 -11.12 53.16
N ALA A 59 -34.12 -10.85 51.93
CA ALA A 59 -34.30 -11.75 50.80
C ALA A 59 -32.91 -12.23 50.42
N ALA A 60 -32.53 -13.35 51.02
CA ALA A 60 -31.36 -14.10 50.61
C ALA A 60 -31.60 -14.65 49.20
N CYS A 61 -30.72 -14.32 48.25
CA CYS A 61 -30.30 -15.31 47.28
C CYS A 61 -28.87 -15.68 47.65
N GLY A 62 -28.72 -16.83 48.30
CA GLY A 62 -27.43 -17.33 48.75
C GLY A 62 -26.75 -18.12 47.63
N GLY A 63 -25.57 -17.66 47.21
CA GLY A 63 -24.60 -18.48 46.48
C GLY A 63 -23.71 -19.23 47.47
N GLY A 64 -24.28 -20.20 48.16
CA GLY A 64 -23.52 -21.14 48.99
C GLY A 64 -22.92 -22.22 48.11
N GLY A 65 -21.60 -22.38 48.16
CA GLY A 65 -20.92 -23.57 47.63
C GLY A 65 -21.43 -24.82 48.36
N GLY A 66 -22.36 -25.53 47.73
CA GLY A 66 -22.88 -26.81 48.17
C GLY A 66 -22.13 -27.94 47.48
N SER A 67 -21.42 -28.74 48.26
CA SER A 67 -20.94 -30.08 47.86
C SER A 67 -22.03 -31.15 48.05
N ASP A 68 -23.29 -30.77 47.81
CA ASP A 68 -24.41 -31.71 47.65
C ASP A 68 -24.44 -32.10 46.17
N GLY A 69 -24.61 -33.38 45.86
CA GLY A 69 -24.57 -33.91 44.48
C GLY A 69 -25.73 -33.45 43.59
N THR A 70 -26.33 -32.30 43.87
CA THR A 70 -27.33 -31.64 43.04
C THR A 70 -26.64 -30.91 41.89
N PRO A 71 -26.98 -31.21 40.63
CA PRO A 71 -26.47 -30.45 39.48
C PRO A 71 -26.73 -28.95 39.65
N ASN A 72 -25.75 -28.11 39.30
CA ASN A 72 -25.93 -26.65 39.29
C ASN A 72 -27.14 -26.30 38.40
N PRO A 73 -28.21 -25.66 38.93
CA PRO A 73 -29.43 -25.42 38.17
C PRO A 73 -29.32 -24.31 37.11
N ASP A 74 -28.26 -23.50 37.16
CA ASP A 74 -27.92 -22.40 36.23
C ASP A 74 -26.39 -22.40 36.07
N LEU A 75 -25.90 -22.97 34.96
CA LEU A 75 -24.51 -23.37 34.79
C LEU A 75 -23.58 -22.21 34.42
N ASP A 76 -24.07 -21.20 33.71
CA ASP A 76 -23.32 -20.02 33.28
C ASP A 76 -23.64 -18.75 34.09
N GLY A 77 -24.66 -18.79 34.94
CA GLY A 77 -25.00 -17.74 35.89
C GLY A 77 -25.72 -16.55 35.28
N ASP A 78 -26.42 -16.74 34.16
CA ASP A 78 -27.08 -15.68 33.42
C ASP A 78 -28.49 -15.33 33.96
N GLY A 79 -29.00 -16.15 34.89
CA GLY A 79 -30.30 -15.99 35.55
C GLY A 79 -31.43 -16.82 34.94
N ILE A 80 -31.14 -17.62 33.91
CA ILE A 80 -32.03 -18.62 33.30
C ILE A 80 -31.59 -20.01 33.77
N LEU A 81 -32.55 -20.92 33.97
CA LEU A 81 -32.23 -22.29 34.42
C LEU A 81 -31.84 -23.14 33.22
N ASN A 82 -30.88 -24.07 33.35
CA ASN A 82 -30.38 -24.92 32.25
C ASN A 82 -31.46 -25.61 31.39
N ALA A 83 -32.65 -25.89 31.96
CA ALA A 83 -33.75 -26.54 31.25
C ALA A 83 -34.62 -25.59 30.41
N ALA A 84 -34.49 -24.28 30.64
CA ALA A 84 -35.16 -23.20 29.94
C ALA A 84 -34.17 -22.28 29.21
N ASP A 85 -32.87 -22.60 29.28
CA ASP A 85 -31.77 -21.86 28.71
C ASP A 85 -31.41 -22.44 27.33
N ASN A 86 -31.49 -21.61 26.29
CA ASN A 86 -31.14 -21.98 24.92
C ASN A 86 -29.61 -21.98 24.66
N CYS A 87 -28.81 -21.51 25.61
CA CYS A 87 -27.35 -21.62 25.63
C CYS A 87 -26.81 -21.98 27.02
N PRO A 88 -27.02 -23.23 27.52
CA PRO A 88 -26.69 -23.65 28.90
C PRO A 88 -25.24 -23.52 29.39
N LEU A 89 -24.32 -23.06 28.55
CA LEU A 89 -22.90 -22.91 28.83
C LEU A 89 -22.38 -21.49 28.50
N VAL A 90 -23.23 -20.62 27.95
CA VAL A 90 -22.85 -19.29 27.45
C VAL A 90 -23.89 -18.29 27.88
N ALA A 91 -23.53 -17.46 28.87
CA ALA A 91 -24.48 -16.55 29.49
C ALA A 91 -25.15 -15.60 28.49
N ASN A 92 -26.47 -15.74 28.34
CA ASN A 92 -27.29 -14.94 27.43
C ASN A 92 -28.65 -14.62 28.08
N PRO A 93 -28.70 -13.71 29.06
CA PRO A 93 -29.92 -13.43 29.83
C PRO A 93 -31.12 -12.97 28.98
N GLY A 94 -30.88 -12.48 27.77
CA GLY A 94 -31.91 -12.06 26.81
C GLY A 94 -32.52 -13.22 26.02
N GLN A 95 -31.88 -14.39 25.99
CA GLN A 95 -32.32 -15.61 25.30
C GLN A 95 -32.70 -15.34 23.84
N GLU A 96 -31.98 -14.44 23.17
CA GLU A 96 -32.15 -14.16 21.75
C GLU A 96 -31.94 -15.43 20.91
N ASN A 97 -32.78 -15.59 19.89
CA ASN A 97 -32.82 -16.72 18.96
C ASN A 97 -33.56 -16.25 17.70
N VAL A 98 -32.88 -15.43 16.92
CA VAL A 98 -33.41 -14.88 15.66
C VAL A 98 -32.49 -15.18 14.47
N ALA A 99 -31.26 -15.63 14.73
CA ALA A 99 -30.31 -16.10 13.75
C ALA A 99 -30.26 -17.64 13.70
N GLY A 100 -29.65 -18.18 12.65
CA GLY A 100 -29.44 -19.62 12.50
C GLY A 100 -30.65 -20.44 12.01
N MET A 101 -30.39 -21.70 11.70
CA MET A 101 -31.42 -22.68 11.29
C MET A 101 -31.94 -23.53 12.45
N ASP A 102 -31.16 -23.66 13.54
CA ASP A 102 -31.55 -24.41 14.73
C ASP A 102 -32.27 -23.53 15.75
N LEU A 103 -33.60 -23.47 15.63
CA LEU A 103 -34.45 -22.77 16.59
C LEU A 103 -34.41 -23.34 18.03
N THR A 104 -33.62 -24.38 18.31
CA THR A 104 -33.41 -24.92 19.66
C THR A 104 -32.16 -24.41 20.36
N LYS A 105 -31.24 -23.76 19.61
CA LYS A 105 -30.00 -23.15 20.11
C LYS A 105 -30.15 -21.63 20.09
N GLY A 106 -29.58 -20.93 21.07
CA GLY A 106 -29.65 -19.47 21.14
C GLY A 106 -28.56 -18.80 20.31
N ASP A 107 -28.79 -17.55 19.90
CA ASP A 107 -27.86 -16.75 19.07
C ASP A 107 -26.43 -16.68 19.68
N ALA A 108 -26.32 -16.79 21.01
CA ALA A 108 -25.06 -16.69 21.74
C ALA A 108 -24.17 -17.95 21.62
N CYS A 109 -24.71 -19.05 21.14
CA CYS A 109 -24.00 -20.31 21.04
C CYS A 109 -24.29 -21.07 19.75
N ASP A 110 -25.18 -20.58 18.88
CA ASP A 110 -25.46 -21.21 17.60
C ASP A 110 -24.33 -20.98 16.59
N ASP A 111 -23.87 -22.07 15.98
CA ASP A 111 -22.67 -22.18 15.12
C ASP A 111 -22.84 -23.50 14.36
N GLU A 112 -23.54 -23.41 13.22
CA GLU A 112 -24.00 -24.59 12.46
C GLU A 112 -22.85 -25.23 11.65
N ASP A 113 -21.90 -24.44 11.17
CA ASP A 113 -20.77 -24.91 10.37
C ASP A 113 -19.46 -25.14 11.15
N ALA A 114 -19.48 -24.80 12.45
CA ALA A 114 -18.41 -25.02 13.42
C ALA A 114 -17.10 -24.29 13.07
N ASP A 115 -17.20 -23.09 12.52
CA ASP A 115 -16.06 -22.29 12.07
C ASP A 115 -15.53 -21.30 13.13
N THR A 116 -16.17 -21.27 14.31
CA THR A 116 -15.90 -20.41 15.47
C THR A 116 -16.53 -19.02 15.44
N VAL A 117 -17.28 -18.68 14.40
CA VAL A 117 -18.16 -17.53 14.31
C VAL A 117 -19.59 -18.02 14.56
N PHE A 118 -20.33 -17.31 15.41
CA PHE A 118 -21.72 -17.69 15.70
C PHE A 118 -22.65 -17.17 14.60
N ASP A 119 -23.69 -17.93 14.24
CA ASP A 119 -24.64 -17.66 13.13
C ASP A 119 -25.19 -16.21 13.12
N ALA A 120 -25.31 -15.57 14.28
CA ALA A 120 -25.79 -14.19 14.41
C ALA A 120 -24.80 -13.12 13.93
N ALA A 121 -23.52 -13.47 13.81
CA ALA A 121 -22.43 -12.62 13.37
C ALA A 121 -21.70 -13.19 12.14
N ASP A 122 -22.15 -14.33 11.64
CA ASP A 122 -21.57 -15.05 10.52
C ASP A 122 -22.19 -14.59 9.19
N ASN A 123 -21.38 -14.12 8.25
CA ASN A 123 -21.81 -13.76 6.91
C ASN A 123 -22.02 -14.98 5.99
N CYS A 124 -21.61 -16.18 6.41
CA CYS A 124 -21.88 -17.46 5.76
C CYS A 124 -22.26 -18.58 6.75
N PRO A 125 -23.42 -18.51 7.44
CA PRO A 125 -23.78 -19.41 8.57
C PRO A 125 -23.78 -20.93 8.30
N LEU A 126 -23.60 -21.35 7.05
CA LEU A 126 -23.62 -22.75 6.62
C LEU A 126 -22.31 -23.19 5.94
N VAL A 127 -21.35 -22.29 5.79
CA VAL A 127 -20.10 -22.50 5.05
C VAL A 127 -18.94 -21.87 5.82
N ALA A 128 -18.19 -22.74 6.50
CA ALA A 128 -17.12 -22.32 7.39
C ALA A 128 -16.13 -21.33 6.74
N ASN A 129 -16.09 -20.11 7.25
CA ASN A 129 -15.22 -19.02 6.85
C ASN A 129 -14.81 -18.17 8.06
N PRO A 130 -13.89 -18.69 8.91
CA PRO A 130 -13.52 -18.03 10.17
C PRO A 130 -12.91 -16.62 10.01
N ASP A 131 -12.47 -16.28 8.79
CA ASP A 131 -11.92 -14.98 8.42
C ASP A 131 -12.98 -13.94 8.05
N GLN A 132 -14.22 -14.37 7.75
CA GLN A 132 -15.39 -13.51 7.50
C GLN A 132 -15.12 -12.47 6.41
N ASN A 133 -14.37 -12.85 5.37
CA ASN A 133 -14.13 -11.97 4.23
C ASN A 133 -15.46 -11.67 3.51
N ASN A 134 -15.57 -10.44 3.03
CA ASN A 134 -16.71 -9.89 2.31
C ASN A 134 -16.21 -8.68 1.52
N ILE A 135 -15.86 -8.89 0.25
CA ILE A 135 -15.21 -7.89 -0.60
C ILE A 135 -16.15 -6.73 -0.95
N ASP A 136 -17.38 -7.02 -1.34
CA ASP A 136 -18.35 -6.02 -1.81
C ASP A 136 -19.15 -5.36 -0.66
N GLY A 137 -19.10 -5.98 0.53
CA GLY A 137 -19.73 -5.52 1.75
C GLY A 137 -21.23 -5.79 1.80
N ASP A 138 -21.74 -6.77 1.06
CA ASP A 138 -23.15 -7.14 1.04
C ASP A 138 -23.54 -8.03 2.25
N ALA A 139 -24.66 -8.76 2.17
CA ALA A 139 -25.12 -9.60 3.28
C ALA A 139 -24.45 -10.98 3.33
N LEU A 140 -23.81 -11.42 2.24
CA LEU A 140 -23.12 -12.70 2.09
C LEU A 140 -21.61 -12.48 2.28
N GLY A 141 -20.91 -13.52 2.71
CA GLY A 141 -19.45 -13.53 2.71
C GLY A 141 -18.91 -14.18 1.45
N ASP A 142 -17.64 -13.91 1.13
CA ASP A 142 -16.99 -14.44 -0.08
C ASP A 142 -17.07 -15.98 -0.19
N ALA A 143 -17.21 -16.69 0.94
CA ALA A 143 -17.29 -18.15 0.97
C ALA A 143 -18.64 -18.72 0.50
N CYS A 144 -19.69 -17.89 0.50
CA CYS A 144 -21.06 -18.27 0.16
C CYS A 144 -21.75 -17.29 -0.79
N ASP A 145 -21.00 -16.34 -1.34
CA ASP A 145 -21.43 -15.46 -2.41
C ASP A 145 -21.07 -16.06 -3.79
N ASP A 146 -21.93 -15.84 -4.78
CA ASP A 146 -21.71 -16.24 -6.19
C ASP A 146 -21.27 -15.04 -7.07
N ASP A 147 -21.19 -13.83 -6.49
CA ASP A 147 -20.79 -12.54 -7.12
C ASP A 147 -19.93 -11.75 -6.11
N ILE A 148 -18.70 -12.24 -5.85
CA ILE A 148 -17.87 -11.83 -4.69
C ILE A 148 -17.53 -10.32 -4.71
N ASP A 149 -17.43 -9.71 -5.89
CA ASP A 149 -17.06 -8.30 -6.02
C ASP A 149 -18.26 -7.35 -6.23
N GLY A 150 -19.47 -7.91 -6.40
CA GLY A 150 -20.71 -7.16 -6.51
C GLY A 150 -20.85 -6.37 -7.81
N ASP A 151 -20.16 -6.78 -8.89
CA ASP A 151 -20.17 -6.09 -10.17
C ASP A 151 -21.35 -6.47 -11.08
N THR A 152 -22.18 -7.43 -10.62
CA THR A 152 -23.36 -8.02 -11.29
C THR A 152 -23.07 -9.14 -12.30
N VAL A 153 -21.82 -9.58 -12.42
CA VAL A 153 -21.38 -10.72 -13.19
C VAL A 153 -20.97 -11.83 -12.23
N VAL A 154 -21.69 -12.96 -12.28
CA VAL A 154 -21.38 -14.10 -11.40
C VAL A 154 -19.95 -14.61 -11.61
N ASP A 155 -19.27 -15.00 -10.53
CA ASP A 155 -17.85 -15.40 -10.52
C ASP A 155 -17.50 -16.43 -11.61
N ALA A 156 -18.42 -17.35 -11.90
CA ALA A 156 -18.21 -18.40 -12.89
C ALA A 156 -18.16 -17.89 -14.35
N ALA A 157 -18.61 -16.67 -14.60
CA ALA A 157 -18.62 -16.00 -15.89
C ALA A 157 -17.81 -14.69 -15.88
N ASP A 158 -17.28 -14.31 -14.71
CA ASP A 158 -16.49 -13.12 -14.50
C ASP A 158 -15.01 -13.38 -14.84
N ASN A 159 -14.44 -12.52 -15.69
CA ASN A 159 -13.01 -12.56 -16.02
C ASN A 159 -12.13 -11.89 -14.95
N CYS A 160 -12.73 -11.27 -13.93
CA CYS A 160 -12.11 -10.68 -12.74
C CYS A 160 -12.92 -10.88 -11.43
N PRO A 161 -13.12 -12.12 -10.93
CA PRO A 161 -14.05 -12.43 -9.82
C PRO A 161 -13.82 -11.74 -8.47
N LEU A 162 -12.77 -10.93 -8.32
CA LEU A 162 -12.42 -10.23 -7.08
C LEU A 162 -12.25 -8.71 -7.31
N ILE A 163 -12.46 -8.21 -8.53
CA ILE A 163 -12.22 -6.81 -8.92
C ILE A 163 -13.30 -6.33 -9.89
N VAL A 164 -14.18 -5.48 -9.35
CA VAL A 164 -15.33 -4.90 -10.04
C VAL A 164 -15.02 -4.47 -11.47
N ASN A 165 -15.62 -5.15 -12.45
CA ASN A 165 -15.50 -4.81 -13.86
C ASN A 165 -16.74 -5.18 -14.70
N PRO A 166 -17.89 -4.50 -14.51
CA PRO A 166 -19.16 -4.88 -15.15
C PRO A 166 -19.14 -4.92 -16.69
N GLY A 167 -18.12 -4.32 -17.30
CA GLY A 167 -17.89 -4.32 -18.74
C GLY A 167 -17.20 -5.57 -19.30
N GLN A 168 -16.57 -6.39 -18.45
CA GLN A 168 -15.90 -7.65 -18.82
C GLN A 168 -14.96 -7.49 -20.03
N SER A 169 -14.24 -6.37 -20.08
CA SER A 169 -13.27 -6.13 -21.15
C SER A 169 -12.10 -7.10 -21.01
N ASP A 170 -11.69 -7.68 -22.14
CA ASP A 170 -10.57 -8.61 -22.29
C ASP A 170 -10.00 -8.35 -23.70
N LEU A 171 -9.00 -7.46 -23.79
CA LEU A 171 -8.49 -6.96 -25.07
C LEU A 171 -7.65 -8.00 -25.81
N ASP A 172 -6.90 -8.83 -25.08
CA ASP A 172 -5.98 -9.81 -25.64
C ASP A 172 -6.62 -11.20 -25.85
N GLY A 173 -7.78 -11.45 -25.24
CA GLY A 173 -8.54 -12.69 -25.32
C GLY A 173 -7.98 -13.81 -24.45
N GLY A 174 -7.18 -13.48 -23.43
CA GLY A 174 -6.53 -14.40 -22.51
C GLY A 174 -7.48 -15.07 -21.51
N GLY A 175 -8.67 -14.50 -21.33
CA GLY A 175 -9.69 -14.98 -20.40
C GLY A 175 -9.59 -14.37 -18.99
N GLY A 176 -8.54 -13.59 -18.69
CA GLY A 176 -8.57 -12.61 -17.60
C GLY A 176 -9.10 -11.27 -18.12
N GLY A 177 -9.68 -10.45 -17.25
CA GLY A 177 -10.19 -9.13 -17.64
C GLY A 177 -9.15 -8.04 -17.47
N ASP A 178 -9.20 -7.01 -18.32
CA ASP A 178 -8.20 -5.93 -18.37
C ASP A 178 -7.83 -5.30 -17.00
N VAL A 179 -8.73 -5.36 -16.01
CA VAL A 179 -8.53 -4.76 -14.67
C VAL A 179 -7.83 -5.66 -13.65
N CYS A 180 -7.86 -6.98 -13.85
CA CYS A 180 -7.30 -7.98 -12.93
C CYS A 180 -6.34 -8.93 -13.63
N ASP A 181 -6.28 -8.86 -14.96
CA ASP A 181 -5.40 -9.67 -15.74
C ASP A 181 -3.98 -9.14 -15.58
N MET A 182 -3.13 -10.02 -15.09
CA MET A 182 -1.68 -9.83 -14.99
C MET A 182 -1.02 -10.22 -16.33
N VAL A 183 -1.71 -10.18 -17.48
CA VAL A 183 -1.13 -10.33 -18.83
C VAL A 183 -0.93 -9.00 -19.55
N ASN A 184 -1.27 -7.88 -18.89
CA ASN A 184 -0.56 -6.62 -19.12
C ASN A 184 0.72 -6.59 -18.26
N ASP A 185 1.40 -7.73 -18.16
CA ASP A 185 2.71 -7.96 -17.55
C ASP A 185 3.53 -8.59 -18.68
N ASN A 186 3.97 -7.78 -19.65
CA ASN A 186 4.57 -8.30 -20.88
C ASN A 186 5.83 -9.13 -20.59
N ASP A 187 6.48 -8.91 -19.44
CA ASP A 187 7.72 -9.54 -19.00
C ASP A 187 7.55 -10.58 -17.88
N ALA A 188 6.35 -10.74 -17.34
CA ALA A 188 5.97 -11.72 -16.32
C ALA A 188 6.72 -11.56 -14.99
N ASP A 189 7.00 -10.33 -14.57
CA ASP A 189 7.74 -10.01 -13.34
C ASP A 189 6.84 -9.90 -12.09
N ASN A 190 5.53 -10.12 -12.24
CA ASN A 190 4.48 -9.97 -11.23
C ASN A 190 4.11 -8.52 -10.88
N SER A 191 4.53 -7.56 -11.70
CA SER A 191 4.02 -6.20 -11.80
C SER A 191 2.99 -6.10 -12.93
N VAL A 192 2.31 -4.97 -13.06
CA VAL A 192 1.41 -4.69 -14.19
C VAL A 192 2.04 -3.53 -14.95
N ASP A 193 2.20 -3.65 -16.27
CA ASP A 193 2.81 -2.67 -17.20
C ASP A 193 2.35 -1.23 -16.92
N ALA A 194 1.08 -1.04 -16.56
CA ALA A 194 0.52 0.29 -16.28
C ALA A 194 1.10 0.96 -15.02
N PHE A 195 1.74 0.19 -14.15
CA PHE A 195 2.44 0.62 -12.93
C PHE A 195 3.93 0.30 -12.99
N ASP A 196 4.40 -0.19 -14.12
CA ASP A 196 5.77 -0.55 -14.38
C ASP A 196 6.58 0.63 -14.93
N VAL A 197 7.87 0.67 -14.61
CA VAL A 197 8.84 1.55 -15.25
C VAL A 197 9.72 0.83 -16.29
N ASP A 198 9.69 -0.49 -16.40
CA ASP A 198 10.30 -1.38 -17.42
C ASP A 198 9.25 -2.39 -17.90
N ALA A 199 8.19 -1.88 -18.52
CA ALA A 199 6.97 -2.57 -18.93
C ALA A 199 7.16 -3.66 -19.99
N ASP A 200 8.32 -3.79 -20.64
CA ASP A 200 8.64 -4.95 -21.47
C ASP A 200 9.77 -5.84 -20.93
N GLY A 201 10.30 -5.48 -19.76
CA GLY A 201 11.32 -6.21 -19.01
C GLY A 201 12.62 -6.44 -19.78
N ASP A 202 12.93 -5.57 -20.75
CA ASP A 202 14.18 -5.66 -21.50
C ASP A 202 15.38 -5.06 -20.74
N GLY A 203 15.11 -4.43 -19.59
CA GLY A 203 16.09 -3.80 -18.71
C GLY A 203 16.29 -2.31 -18.99
N LEU A 204 15.42 -1.67 -19.78
CA LEU A 204 15.46 -0.25 -20.09
C LEU A 204 14.14 0.42 -19.70
N ILE A 205 14.25 1.42 -18.83
CA ILE A 205 13.06 2.11 -18.29
C ILE A 205 12.35 2.97 -19.34
N GLU A 206 11.03 2.85 -19.46
CA GLU A 206 10.27 3.58 -20.48
C GLU A 206 10.14 5.08 -20.22
N ILE A 207 10.36 5.84 -21.29
CA ILE A 207 10.21 7.28 -21.34
C ILE A 207 9.09 7.63 -22.32
N HIS A 208 7.90 7.92 -21.78
CA HIS A 208 6.71 8.25 -22.57
C HIS A 208 6.53 9.74 -22.87
N ASN A 209 7.14 10.62 -22.09
CA ASN A 209 6.93 12.07 -22.23
C ASN A 209 8.14 12.88 -21.73
N VAL A 210 8.05 14.21 -21.86
CA VAL A 210 9.16 15.11 -21.50
C VAL A 210 9.46 15.10 -19.99
N ALA A 211 8.49 14.87 -19.10
CA ALA A 211 8.73 14.81 -17.66
C ALA A 211 9.51 13.56 -17.27
N THR A 212 9.17 12.41 -17.85
CA THR A 212 9.91 11.18 -17.58
C THR A 212 11.34 11.29 -18.15
N LEU A 213 11.51 11.92 -19.32
CA LEU A 213 12.85 12.23 -19.86
C LEU A 213 13.61 13.17 -18.92
N ASP A 214 12.94 14.17 -18.36
CA ASP A 214 13.53 15.14 -17.45
C ASP A 214 14.03 14.48 -16.15
N ALA A 215 13.22 13.55 -15.64
CA ALA A 215 13.49 12.79 -14.41
C ALA A 215 14.69 11.83 -14.51
N VAL A 216 15.19 11.51 -15.71
CA VAL A 216 16.44 10.76 -15.91
C VAL A 216 17.61 11.40 -15.15
N ARG A 217 17.59 12.73 -14.97
CA ARG A 217 18.63 13.45 -14.20
C ARG A 217 18.68 13.06 -12.72
N ASN A 218 17.57 12.57 -12.17
CA ASN A 218 17.48 12.18 -10.76
C ASN A 218 18.03 10.76 -10.50
N ASN A 219 18.21 9.95 -11.55
CA ASN A 219 18.84 8.64 -11.47
C ASN A 219 19.70 8.37 -12.72
N LEU A 220 20.91 8.92 -12.73
CA LEU A 220 21.81 8.79 -13.89
C LEU A 220 22.29 7.35 -14.17
N ALA A 221 22.04 6.40 -13.26
CA ALA A 221 22.46 5.01 -13.42
C ALA A 221 21.46 4.15 -14.21
N GLY A 222 20.22 4.62 -14.42
CA GLY A 222 19.21 3.83 -15.11
C GLY A 222 18.66 2.66 -14.30
N THR A 223 18.74 2.74 -12.97
CA THR A 223 18.26 1.66 -12.08
C THR A 223 16.87 1.94 -11.50
N GLY A 224 16.20 2.98 -11.98
CA GLY A 224 14.87 3.40 -11.53
C GLY A 224 14.51 4.82 -12.01
N LEU A 225 13.23 5.17 -11.95
CA LEU A 225 12.70 6.46 -12.35
C LEU A 225 12.30 7.30 -11.13
N ASN A 226 12.72 8.57 -11.08
CA ASN A 226 12.42 9.44 -9.95
C ASN A 226 11.83 10.79 -10.38
N LEU A 227 10.50 10.86 -10.43
CA LEU A 227 9.77 12.06 -10.85
C LEU A 227 9.72 13.17 -9.78
N THR A 228 9.92 12.84 -8.50
CA THR A 228 9.67 13.77 -7.38
C THR A 228 10.93 14.18 -6.61
N GLY A 229 12.09 13.62 -6.96
CA GLY A 229 13.33 13.74 -6.19
C GLY A 229 13.34 12.90 -4.90
N ALA A 230 12.44 11.92 -4.79
CA ALA A 230 12.30 11.00 -3.65
C ALA A 230 13.09 9.68 -3.89
N GLU A 231 12.63 8.55 -3.36
CA GLU A 231 13.16 7.23 -3.75
C GLU A 231 12.84 6.97 -5.22
N SER A 232 13.73 6.27 -5.93
CA SER A 232 13.44 5.87 -7.32
C SER A 232 12.40 4.77 -7.33
N ASP A 233 11.45 4.88 -8.25
CA ASP A 233 10.58 3.79 -8.63
C ASP A 233 11.37 2.78 -9.47
N SER A 234 11.23 1.51 -9.15
CA SER A 234 11.95 0.40 -9.79
C SER A 234 11.05 -0.82 -9.89
N THR A 235 9.74 -0.60 -10.08
CA THR A 235 8.82 -1.62 -10.58
C THR A 235 9.31 -2.13 -11.94
N GLY A 236 9.10 -3.41 -12.29
CA GLY A 236 9.64 -4.07 -13.50
C GLY A 236 11.12 -4.41 -13.45
N CYS A 237 11.88 -3.60 -12.72
CA CYS A 237 13.29 -3.83 -12.47
C CYS A 237 13.48 -4.99 -11.47
N GLY A 238 13.18 -6.21 -11.88
CA GLY A 238 13.26 -7.42 -11.06
C GLY A 238 14.60 -7.63 -10.35
N ALA A 239 14.57 -8.45 -9.29
CA ALA A 239 15.72 -8.66 -8.40
C ALA A 239 16.76 -9.67 -8.93
N THR A 240 16.52 -10.27 -10.09
CA THR A 240 17.43 -11.24 -10.71
C THR A 240 18.37 -10.54 -11.69
N THR A 241 19.50 -11.15 -12.03
CA THR A 241 20.47 -10.53 -12.96
C THR A 241 19.96 -10.34 -14.39
N ALA A 242 18.79 -10.88 -14.73
CA ALA A 242 18.16 -10.72 -16.05
C ALA A 242 17.25 -9.49 -16.11
N ASP A 243 16.69 -9.05 -14.97
CA ASP A 243 15.61 -8.05 -14.87
C ASP A 243 16.11 -6.77 -14.17
N VAL A 244 17.44 -6.58 -14.05
CA VAL A 244 17.96 -5.34 -13.46
C VAL A 244 17.91 -4.23 -14.50
N CYS A 245 17.12 -3.20 -14.27
CA CYS A 245 17.17 -1.98 -15.08
C CYS A 245 18.59 -1.40 -15.15
N THR A 246 19.05 -1.15 -16.36
CA THR A 246 20.39 -0.65 -16.67
C THR A 246 20.39 0.62 -17.50
N GLY A 247 19.22 1.20 -17.76
CA GLY A 247 19.10 2.30 -18.69
C GLY A 247 17.68 2.79 -18.87
N TYR A 248 17.47 3.52 -19.96
CA TYR A 248 16.21 4.12 -20.33
C TYR A 248 15.96 3.94 -21.83
N GLU A 249 14.70 3.92 -22.22
CA GLU A 249 14.33 3.94 -23.62
C GLU A 249 13.14 4.84 -23.94
N LEU A 250 13.08 5.34 -25.17
CA LEU A 250 11.96 6.16 -25.61
C LEU A 250 10.81 5.29 -26.11
N MET A 251 9.60 5.64 -25.69
CA MET A 251 8.36 5.01 -26.17
C MET A 251 7.51 5.91 -27.06
N ALA A 252 7.93 7.17 -27.22
CA ALA A 252 7.23 8.16 -28.01
C ALA A 252 8.18 9.21 -28.57
N ASP A 253 7.75 9.86 -29.66
CA ASP A 253 8.34 11.11 -30.10
C ASP A 253 8.09 12.19 -29.03
N LEU A 254 9.14 12.93 -28.67
CA LEU A 254 9.09 13.95 -27.63
C LEU A 254 9.25 15.34 -28.23
N ASP A 255 8.42 16.29 -27.81
CA ASP A 255 8.56 17.70 -28.17
C ASP A 255 8.90 18.52 -26.93
N LEU A 256 10.13 19.04 -26.85
CA LEU A 256 10.61 19.79 -25.69
C LEU A 256 9.96 21.18 -25.54
N ASN A 257 9.12 21.60 -26.49
CA ASN A 257 8.26 22.76 -26.36
C ASN A 257 6.89 22.46 -25.73
N ASP A 258 6.57 21.19 -25.44
CA ASP A 258 5.27 20.83 -24.87
C ASP A 258 5.13 21.38 -23.44
N LEU A 259 4.25 22.38 -23.31
CA LEU A 259 4.11 23.25 -22.13
C LEU A 259 3.33 22.61 -20.98
N ASP A 260 2.68 21.46 -21.18
CA ASP A 260 1.78 20.86 -20.18
C ASP A 260 2.50 20.03 -19.11
N VAL A 261 3.82 19.81 -19.24
CA VAL A 261 4.52 18.78 -18.46
C VAL A 261 5.42 19.34 -17.35
N LEU A 262 5.79 20.63 -17.38
CA LEU A 262 6.80 21.20 -16.48
C LEU A 262 6.28 22.44 -15.72
N ALA A 263 5.24 22.22 -14.90
CA ALA A 263 4.70 23.22 -13.99
C ALA A 263 5.66 23.60 -12.83
N SER A 264 6.84 22.98 -12.74
CA SER A 264 7.87 23.24 -11.72
C SER A 264 8.83 24.37 -12.07
N GLY A 265 8.56 25.20 -13.08
CA GLY A 265 9.29 26.47 -13.25
C GLY A 265 10.80 26.36 -13.50
N ASP A 266 11.31 25.18 -13.86
CA ASP A 266 12.71 24.95 -14.24
C ASP A 266 12.96 25.28 -15.73
N PHE A 267 11.91 25.27 -16.54
CA PHE A 267 11.93 25.76 -17.92
C PHE A 267 11.40 27.19 -18.05
N GLN A 268 11.74 28.07 -17.10
CA GLN A 268 11.47 29.51 -17.24
C GLN A 268 12.39 30.14 -18.30
N GLY A 269 12.22 29.75 -19.56
CA GLY A 269 12.85 30.37 -20.73
C GLY A 269 13.76 29.44 -21.54
N SER A 270 13.16 28.50 -22.28
CA SER A 270 13.69 27.98 -23.55
C SER A 270 15.07 27.28 -23.54
N ASN A 271 15.54 26.73 -22.41
CA ASN A 271 16.85 26.08 -22.36
C ASN A 271 16.75 24.67 -21.76
N TRP A 272 17.23 23.67 -22.50
CA TRP A 272 17.39 22.31 -21.99
C TRP A 272 18.59 22.20 -21.04
N GLU A 273 18.39 21.58 -19.87
CA GLU A 273 19.49 21.16 -19.00
C GLU A 273 20.06 19.81 -19.48
N PRO A 274 21.37 19.66 -19.73
CA PRO A 274 21.92 18.38 -20.17
C PRO A 274 21.74 17.24 -19.15
N ILE A 275 21.52 16.01 -19.63
CA ILE A 275 21.52 14.79 -18.80
C ILE A 275 22.97 14.42 -18.48
N GLY A 276 23.30 14.37 -17.19
CA GLY A 276 24.67 14.24 -16.72
C GLY A 276 25.43 15.57 -16.83
N VAL A 277 26.25 15.85 -15.82
CA VAL A 277 26.92 17.13 -15.51
C VAL A 277 25.95 18.23 -15.08
N CYS A 278 26.11 18.66 -13.84
CA CYS A 278 25.36 19.75 -13.23
C CYS A 278 25.80 21.12 -13.78
N VAL A 279 24.88 22.09 -13.84
CA VAL A 279 25.12 23.43 -14.40
C VAL A 279 25.42 24.48 -13.31
N GLU A 280 25.21 24.17 -12.03
CA GLU A 280 25.45 25.12 -10.94
C GLU A 280 26.90 25.16 -10.41
N ASP A 281 27.25 26.26 -9.73
CA ASP A 281 28.53 26.48 -9.04
C ASP A 281 28.85 25.44 -7.93
N SER A 282 27.96 24.47 -7.68
CA SER A 282 28.11 23.37 -6.71
C SER A 282 28.86 22.14 -7.25
N CYS A 283 29.30 22.16 -8.51
CA CYS A 283 30.14 21.12 -9.14
C CYS A 283 31.55 20.96 -8.53
N GLU A 284 31.85 21.58 -7.39
CA GLU A 284 33.23 21.77 -6.94
C GLU A 284 33.99 20.47 -6.68
N GLU A 285 33.36 19.28 -6.51
CA GLU A 285 34.14 18.07 -6.20
C GLU A 285 33.69 16.72 -6.82
N THR A 286 32.57 16.59 -7.54
CA THR A 286 32.20 15.29 -8.18
C THR A 286 31.45 15.47 -9.50
N PHE A 287 32.06 15.00 -10.60
CA PHE A 287 31.38 14.87 -11.89
C PHE A 287 30.30 13.79 -11.79
N GLN A 288 29.07 14.15 -12.14
CA GLN A 288 27.99 13.19 -12.32
C GLN A 288 27.90 12.81 -13.79
N PHE A 289 28.18 11.55 -14.10
CA PHE A 289 28.11 11.01 -15.45
C PHE A 289 26.79 10.28 -15.61
N PHE A 290 26.14 10.44 -16.76
CA PHE A 290 25.13 9.50 -17.20
C PHE A 290 25.80 8.12 -17.37
N ALA A 291 25.28 7.13 -16.65
CA ALA A 291 25.87 5.80 -16.49
C ALA A 291 24.94 4.66 -16.87
N GLY A 292 23.66 4.94 -17.16
CA GLY A 292 22.72 3.99 -17.74
C GLY A 292 22.83 3.93 -19.27
N ASN A 293 22.35 2.86 -19.88
CA ASN A 293 22.15 2.78 -21.33
C ASN A 293 20.98 3.69 -21.76
N PHE A 294 20.98 4.14 -23.02
CA PHE A 294 19.88 4.91 -23.57
C PHE A 294 19.55 4.47 -25.00
N ASN A 295 18.35 3.95 -25.21
CA ASN A 295 17.86 3.59 -26.53
C ASN A 295 16.76 4.55 -26.98
N GLY A 296 16.97 5.23 -28.10
CA GLY A 296 15.96 6.13 -28.64
C GLY A 296 14.81 5.42 -29.36
N ASN A 297 14.88 4.10 -29.60
CA ASN A 297 13.88 3.32 -30.34
C ASN A 297 13.41 3.97 -31.67
N ASP A 298 14.33 4.69 -32.31
CA ASP A 298 14.09 5.49 -33.52
C ASP A 298 13.07 6.65 -33.36
N HIS A 299 12.66 6.96 -32.14
CA HIS A 299 11.85 8.12 -31.81
C HIS A 299 12.62 9.44 -31.97
N ILE A 300 11.86 10.51 -32.18
CA ILE A 300 12.38 11.85 -32.42
C ILE A 300 12.22 12.70 -31.17
N ILE A 301 13.31 13.23 -30.65
CA ILE A 301 13.30 14.35 -29.70
C ILE A 301 13.40 15.65 -30.51
N ASN A 302 12.37 16.47 -30.40
CA ASN A 302 12.16 17.65 -31.21
C ASN A 302 12.36 18.94 -30.39
N ASN A 303 12.81 19.98 -31.08
CA ASN A 303 12.95 21.34 -30.53
C ASN A 303 13.90 21.45 -29.32
N LEU A 304 15.05 20.77 -29.40
CA LEU A 304 16.11 20.87 -28.40
C LEU A 304 16.85 22.21 -28.49
N ASP A 305 16.59 23.10 -27.53
CA ASP A 305 17.31 24.37 -27.36
C ASP A 305 18.50 24.21 -26.42
N ILE A 306 19.72 24.41 -26.95
CA ILE A 306 20.99 24.30 -26.21
C ILE A 306 21.57 25.70 -26.00
N ASN A 307 21.65 26.15 -24.75
CA ASN A 307 22.30 27.41 -24.40
C ASN A 307 23.77 27.18 -24.00
N THR A 308 24.68 27.72 -24.80
CA THR A 308 26.13 27.61 -24.56
C THR A 308 26.72 28.84 -23.86
N ALA A 309 25.93 29.88 -23.61
CA ALA A 309 26.38 31.11 -22.96
C ALA A 309 26.58 30.94 -21.44
N GLU A 310 25.84 30.02 -20.82
CA GLU A 310 25.88 29.73 -19.38
C GLU A 310 26.62 28.41 -19.08
N ALA A 311 26.80 27.54 -20.07
CA ALA A 311 27.42 26.23 -19.90
C ALA A 311 28.94 26.33 -19.71
N LYS A 312 29.44 25.94 -18.52
CA LYS A 312 30.88 25.88 -18.21
C LYS A 312 31.52 24.56 -18.66
N ILE A 313 30.76 23.45 -18.65
CA ILE A 313 31.14 22.09 -19.05
C ILE A 313 29.90 21.28 -19.43
N GLY A 314 29.97 20.42 -20.45
CA GLY A 314 28.85 19.56 -20.88
C GLY A 314 27.71 20.32 -21.57
N VAL A 315 27.42 20.01 -22.83
CA VAL A 315 26.32 20.64 -23.61
C VAL A 315 25.62 19.60 -24.47
N GLY A 316 24.33 19.81 -24.73
CA GLY A 316 23.51 18.93 -25.55
C GLY A 316 22.46 18.19 -24.75
N LEU A 317 21.88 17.13 -25.36
CA LEU A 317 20.93 16.26 -24.67
C LEU A 317 21.59 15.58 -23.46
N PHE A 318 22.82 15.07 -23.65
CA PHE A 318 23.68 14.53 -22.60
C PHE A 318 24.91 15.42 -22.40
N GLY A 319 25.19 15.83 -21.16
CA GLY A 319 26.33 16.70 -20.84
C GLY A 319 27.63 15.92 -20.61
N ALA A 320 27.57 14.78 -19.91
CA ALA A 320 28.64 13.78 -19.91
C ALA A 320 28.14 12.36 -19.68
N VAL A 321 28.83 11.43 -20.31
CA VAL A 321 28.47 10.01 -20.36
C VAL A 321 29.67 9.17 -19.89
N ALA A 322 29.39 8.12 -19.11
CA ALA A 322 30.41 7.19 -18.63
C ALA A 322 30.96 6.30 -19.76
N TYR A 323 32.16 5.74 -19.57
CA TYR A 323 32.89 5.03 -20.63
C TYR A 323 32.23 3.75 -21.17
N ASN A 324 31.31 3.14 -20.42
CA ASN A 324 30.70 1.84 -20.76
C ASN A 324 29.19 1.95 -21.01
N VAL A 325 28.71 3.14 -21.40
CA VAL A 325 27.31 3.39 -21.72
C VAL A 325 27.08 3.27 -23.21
N GLU A 326 25.99 2.61 -23.58
CA GLU A 326 25.47 2.63 -24.94
C GLU A 326 24.39 3.71 -25.10
N ILE A 327 24.55 4.58 -26.10
CA ILE A 327 23.50 5.50 -26.57
C ILE A 327 23.23 5.15 -28.02
N SER A 328 22.03 4.65 -28.31
CA SER A 328 21.66 4.11 -29.62
C SER A 328 20.32 4.68 -30.09
N ASN A 329 20.10 4.68 -31.41
CA ASN A 329 18.81 5.00 -32.06
C ASN A 329 18.17 6.35 -31.66
N VAL A 330 18.96 7.33 -31.21
CA VAL A 330 18.46 8.67 -30.84
C VAL A 330 18.41 9.58 -32.06
N HIS A 331 17.22 10.14 -32.35
CA HIS A 331 17.05 11.13 -33.41
C HIS A 331 16.67 12.48 -32.85
N LEU A 332 17.43 13.51 -33.23
CA LEU A 332 17.15 14.89 -32.84
C LEU A 332 16.64 15.68 -34.04
N ARG A 333 15.57 16.45 -33.85
CA ARG A 333 15.04 17.37 -34.87
C ARG A 333 14.88 18.77 -34.27
N ASN A 334 15.05 19.78 -35.13
CA ASN A 334 14.95 21.20 -34.76
C ASN A 334 15.86 21.58 -33.58
N VAL A 335 17.11 21.10 -33.58
CA VAL A 335 18.10 21.50 -32.58
C VAL A 335 18.54 22.93 -32.84
N ASN A 336 18.40 23.78 -31.83
CA ASN A 336 18.83 25.17 -31.89
C ASN A 336 19.94 25.39 -30.85
N ILE A 337 21.02 26.02 -31.28
CA ILE A 337 22.20 26.25 -30.45
C ILE A 337 22.36 27.76 -30.30
N MET A 338 22.14 28.25 -29.08
CA MET A 338 22.34 29.63 -28.72
C MET A 338 23.79 29.82 -28.27
N ALA A 339 24.55 30.58 -29.06
CA ALA A 339 25.90 31.02 -28.75
C ALA A 339 25.86 32.36 -27.99
N PRO A 340 26.85 32.63 -27.12
CA PRO A 340 26.98 33.92 -26.43
C PRO A 340 27.16 35.12 -27.38
#